data_AF-A0A1I0MNH9-F1
#
_entry.id   AF-A0A1I0MNH9-F1
#
_cell.length_a   1.000
_cell.length_b   1.000
_cell.length_c   1.000
_cell.angle_alpha   90.00
_cell.angle_beta   90.00
_cell.angle_gamma   90.00
#
_symmetry.space_group_name_H-M   'P 1'
#
loop_
_entity.id
_entity.type
_entity.pdbx_description
1 polymer ?
#
loop_
_entity_poly.entity_id
_entity_poly.type
_entity_poly.pdbx_seq_one_letter_code
_entity_poly.pdbx_strand_id
1 'polypeptide(L)'
;MALTAHAAGWFLLAALPISIYVAWSDLSSMKIPNVAVYALVAGYTLLGLIAFPFDQYLWHWLHLPIVLVIGIVLNAAGAMGAGDAKFIAAAAPMIGTADIRLLIPILAASVLAGYATHRIAKHTKIRDLAPHWESWDQENKRFPMGFPLGMTLVFYLVAVVVLR
;
A
#
# COMPACT_ATOMS: atom_id res chain seq x y z
N MET A 1 7.92 17.80 0.87
CA MET A 1 6.66 18.56 1.03
C MET A 1 5.67 17.73 1.82
N ALA A 2 4.86 18.36 2.67
CA ALA A 2 3.78 17.70 3.40
C ALA A 2 2.54 17.56 2.49
N LEU A 3 1.82 16.45 2.58
CA LEU A 3 0.60 16.24 1.79
C LEU A 3 -0.57 17.07 2.37
N THR A 4 -1.36 17.73 1.53
CA THR A 4 -2.54 18.47 1.99
C THR A 4 -3.75 17.54 2.14
N ALA A 5 -4.72 17.91 2.99
CA ALA A 5 -5.97 17.16 3.11
C ALA A 5 -6.75 17.10 1.80
N HIS A 6 -6.72 18.18 1.00
CA HIS A 6 -7.30 18.21 -0.34
C HIS A 6 -6.71 17.13 -1.25
N ALA A 7 -5.38 17.06 -1.34
CA ALA A 7 -4.71 16.06 -2.17
C ALA A 7 -4.96 14.63 -1.66
N ALA A 8 -4.91 14.43 -0.34
CA ALA A 8 -5.15 13.14 0.27
C ALA A 8 -6.57 12.62 0.02
N GLY A 9 -7.58 13.50 0.07
CA GLY A 9 -8.97 13.15 -0.22
C GLY A 9 -9.17 12.65 -1.65
N TRP A 10 -8.54 13.29 -2.64
CA TRP A 10 -8.55 12.81 -4.01
C TRP A 10 -7.86 11.44 -4.14
N PHE A 11 -6.64 11.30 -3.63
CA PHE A 11 -5.93 10.02 -3.71
C PHE A 11 -6.66 8.87 -3.01
N LEU A 12 -7.41 9.15 -1.94
CA LEU A 12 -8.25 8.18 -1.25
C LEU A 12 -9.29 7.51 -2.16
N LEU A 13 -9.87 8.26 -3.11
CA LEU A 13 -10.88 7.72 -4.05
C LEU A 13 -10.31 6.56 -4.89
N ALA A 14 -9.04 6.63 -5.27
CA ALA A 14 -8.37 5.55 -5.99
C ALA A 14 -7.73 4.54 -5.04
N ALA A 15 -6.98 5.03 -4.04
CA ALA A 15 -6.18 4.20 -3.16
C ALA A 15 -7.03 3.23 -2.32
N LEU A 16 -8.22 3.64 -1.87
CA LEU A 16 -9.09 2.80 -1.04
C LEU A 16 -9.56 1.53 -1.77
N PRO A 17 -10.30 1.61 -2.90
CA PRO A 17 -10.76 0.41 -3.59
C PRO A 17 -9.61 -0.45 -4.10
N ILE A 18 -8.51 0.16 -4.57
CA ILE A 18 -7.35 -0.59 -5.05
C ILE A 18 -6.66 -1.33 -3.90
N SER A 19 -6.49 -0.69 -2.73
CA SER A 19 -5.88 -1.33 -1.57
C SER A 19 -6.72 -2.46 -1.02
N ILE A 20 -8.06 -2.36 -1.08
CA ILE A 20 -8.98 -3.45 -0.74
C ILE A 20 -8.78 -4.63 -1.70
N TYR A 21 -8.70 -4.36 -3.01
CA TYR A 21 -8.46 -5.40 -4.01
C TYR A 21 -7.09 -6.07 -3.83
N VAL A 22 -6.03 -5.30 -3.53
CA VAL A 22 -4.70 -5.82 -3.23
C VAL A 22 -4.71 -6.68 -1.98
N ALA A 23 -5.32 -6.21 -0.89
CA ALA A 23 -5.45 -6.98 0.34
C ALA A 23 -6.16 -8.32 0.08
N TRP A 24 -7.27 -8.30 -0.66
CA TRP A 24 -8.01 -9.53 -1.00
C TRP A 24 -7.20 -10.48 -1.88
N SER A 25 -6.58 -9.98 -2.95
CA SER A 25 -5.75 -10.79 -3.85
C SER A 25 -4.55 -11.41 -3.13
N ASP A 26 -3.93 -10.65 -2.24
CA ASP A 26 -2.75 -11.09 -1.51
C ASP A 26 -3.10 -12.07 -0.39
N LEU A 27 -4.23 -11.88 0.31
CA LEU A 27 -4.73 -12.84 1.27
C LEU A 27 -5.18 -14.16 0.60
N SER A 28 -5.78 -14.09 -0.59
CA SER A 28 -6.33 -15.27 -1.29
C SER A 28 -5.28 -16.06 -2.09
N SER A 29 -4.39 -15.37 -2.78
CA SER A 29 -3.46 -15.97 -3.75
C SER A 29 -2.00 -15.56 -3.54
N MET A 30 -1.71 -14.80 -2.48
CA MET A 30 -0.36 -14.31 -2.14
C MET A 30 0.36 -13.62 -3.29
N LYS A 31 -0.42 -12.88 -4.07
CA LYS A 31 0.00 -12.13 -5.24
C LYS A 31 -0.60 -10.74 -5.20
N ILE A 32 0.25 -9.76 -5.44
CA ILE A 32 -0.15 -8.42 -5.81
C ILE A 32 -0.20 -8.34 -7.34
N PRO A 33 -1.39 -8.23 -7.95
CA PRO A 33 -1.52 -8.28 -9.39
C PRO A 33 -1.04 -6.96 -10.02
N ASN A 34 -0.35 -7.04 -11.16
CA ASN A 34 0.17 -5.84 -11.83
C ASN A 34 -0.93 -4.83 -12.19
N VAL A 35 -2.18 -5.30 -12.44
CA VAL A 35 -3.31 -4.41 -12.70
C VAL A 35 -3.58 -3.44 -11.54
N ALA A 36 -3.39 -3.87 -10.29
CA ALA A 36 -3.54 -3.00 -9.13
C ALA A 36 -2.43 -1.95 -9.06
N VAL A 37 -1.20 -2.35 -9.39
CA VAL A 37 -0.04 -1.44 -9.48
C VAL A 37 -0.29 -0.39 -10.55
N TYR A 38 -0.71 -0.81 -11.74
CA TYR A 38 -1.05 0.12 -12.83
C TYR A 38 -2.24 1.02 -12.48
N ALA A 39 -3.24 0.49 -11.78
CA ALA A 39 -4.38 1.27 -11.31
C ALA A 39 -3.96 2.35 -10.30
N LEU A 40 -3.01 2.08 -9.40
CA LEU A 40 -2.47 3.09 -8.49
C LEU A 40 -1.74 4.19 -9.25
N VAL A 41 -0.88 3.81 -10.20
CA VAL A 41 -0.17 4.77 -11.06
C VAL A 41 -1.16 5.63 -11.84
N ALA A 42 -2.16 5.02 -12.49
CA ALA A 42 -3.20 5.74 -13.20
C ALA A 42 -4.03 6.65 -12.28
N GLY A 43 -4.35 6.17 -11.07
CA GLY A 43 -5.03 6.94 -10.03
C GLY A 43 -4.23 8.20 -9.68
N TYR A 44 -2.92 8.08 -9.50
CA TYR A 44 -2.05 9.24 -9.29
C TYR A 44 -1.98 10.15 -10.52
N THR A 45 -1.84 9.59 -11.74
CA THR A 45 -1.80 10.38 -12.98
C THR A 45 -3.03 11.27 -13.13
N LEU A 46 -4.22 10.71 -12.90
CA LEU A 46 -5.48 11.42 -13.13
C LEU A 46 -5.80 12.36 -11.98
N LEU A 47 -5.70 11.88 -10.75
CA LEU A 47 -6.11 12.63 -9.57
C LEU A 47 -5.03 13.63 -9.12
N GLY A 48 -3.76 13.37 -9.43
CA GLY A 48 -2.64 14.25 -9.15
C GLY A 48 -2.73 15.59 -9.87
N LEU A 49 -3.27 15.59 -11.09
CA LEU A 49 -3.53 16.81 -11.87
C LEU A 49 -4.58 17.73 -11.21
N ILE A 50 -5.47 17.17 -10.40
CA ILE A 50 -6.48 17.90 -9.64
C ILE A 50 -5.95 18.26 -8.24
N ALA A 51 -5.24 17.32 -7.62
CA ALA A 51 -4.78 17.39 -6.25
C ALA A 51 -3.64 18.40 -6.01
N PHE A 52 -2.82 18.68 -7.02
CA PHE A 52 -1.59 19.47 -6.88
C PHE A 52 -1.46 20.61 -7.90
N PRO A 53 -0.75 21.69 -7.55
CA PRO A 53 -0.13 22.57 -8.54
C PRO A 53 0.76 21.76 -9.48
N PHE A 54 0.81 22.17 -10.76
CA PHE A 54 1.46 21.37 -11.81
C PHE A 54 2.94 21.05 -11.53
N ASP A 55 3.70 22.02 -10.98
CA ASP A 55 5.10 21.79 -10.60
C ASP A 55 5.23 20.70 -9.52
N GLN A 56 4.42 20.77 -8.46
CA GLN A 56 4.42 19.76 -7.41
C GLN A 56 4.00 18.38 -7.94
N TYR A 57 3.00 18.33 -8.81
CA TYR A 57 2.60 17.09 -9.49
C TYR A 57 3.77 16.44 -10.23
N LEU A 58 4.57 17.21 -10.96
CA LEU A 58 5.75 16.68 -11.65
C LEU A 58 6.82 16.16 -10.68
N TRP A 59 7.09 16.87 -9.58
CA TRP A 59 8.09 16.44 -8.61
C TRP A 59 7.73 15.14 -7.89
N HIS A 60 6.45 14.94 -7.58
CA HIS A 60 5.98 13.72 -6.93
C HIS A 60 6.10 12.48 -7.82
N TRP A 61 6.12 12.62 -9.16
CA TRP A 61 6.43 11.51 -10.06
C TRP A 61 7.80 10.89 -9.82
N LEU A 62 8.79 11.65 -9.32
CA LEU A 62 10.12 11.13 -9.02
C LEU A 62 10.12 10.11 -7.87
N HIS A 63 9.10 10.13 -7.00
CA HIS A 63 9.00 9.16 -5.91
C HIS A 63 8.93 7.73 -6.45
N LEU A 64 8.19 7.51 -7.55
CA LEU A 64 8.00 6.19 -8.13
C LEU A 64 9.33 5.54 -8.58
N PRO A 65 10.12 6.11 -9.51
CA PRO A 65 11.36 5.48 -9.95
C PRO A 65 12.38 5.34 -8.82
N ILE A 66 12.47 6.31 -7.90
CA ILE A 66 13.38 6.23 -6.76
C ILE A 66 13.01 5.05 -5.86
N VAL A 67 11.75 4.97 -5.46
CA VAL A 67 11.26 3.89 -4.58
C VAL A 67 11.29 2.55 -5.29
N LEU A 68 11.06 2.51 -6.60
CA LEU A 68 11.19 1.28 -7.40
C LEU A 68 12.63 0.77 -7.40
N VAL A 69 13.62 1.63 -7.62
CA VAL A 69 15.04 1.24 -7.57
C VAL A 69 15.40 0.69 -6.20
N ILE A 70 14.98 1.36 -5.12
CA ILE A 70 15.17 0.87 -3.75
C ILE A 70 14.50 -0.49 -3.57
N GLY A 71 13.26 -0.64 -4.03
CA GLY A 71 12.51 -1.89 -3.96
C GLY A 71 13.17 -3.03 -4.75
N ILE A 72 13.76 -2.74 -5.92
CA ILE A 72 14.53 -3.72 -6.71
C ILE A 72 15.76 -4.17 -5.93
N VAL A 73 16.50 -3.26 -5.31
CA VAL A 73 17.67 -3.60 -4.49
C VAL A 73 17.27 -4.47 -3.29
N LEU A 74 16.20 -4.09 -2.58
CA LEU A 74 15.68 -4.86 -1.45
C LEU A 74 15.17 -6.24 -1.87
N ASN A 75 14.54 -6.34 -3.04
CA ASN A 75 14.10 -7.61 -3.61
C ASN A 75 15.29 -8.51 -3.99
N ALA A 76 16.32 -7.95 -4.64
CA ALA A 76 17.54 -8.68 -4.98
C ALA A 76 18.30 -9.16 -3.73
N ALA A 77 18.22 -8.41 -2.63
CA ALA A 77 18.77 -8.79 -1.33
C ALA A 77 17.90 -9.81 -0.56
N GLY A 78 16.72 -10.19 -1.08
CA GLY A 78 15.79 -11.12 -0.43
C GLY A 78 14.99 -10.54 0.73
N ALA A 79 15.02 -9.22 0.95
CA ALA A 79 14.35 -8.55 2.06
C ALA A 79 12.85 -8.27 1.79
N MET A 80 12.43 -8.22 0.53
CA MET A 80 11.07 -7.86 0.13
C MET A 80 10.63 -8.59 -1.14
N GLY A 81 9.33 -8.88 -1.28
CA GLY A 81 8.77 -9.45 -2.51
C GLY A 81 8.75 -8.45 -3.66
N ALA A 82 8.87 -8.94 -4.91
CA ALA A 82 8.83 -8.08 -6.09
C ALA A 82 7.45 -7.40 -6.27
N GLY A 83 6.37 -8.05 -5.81
CA GLY A 83 5.03 -7.46 -5.80
C GLY A 83 4.93 -6.27 -4.84
N ASP A 84 5.42 -6.46 -3.61
CA ASP A 84 5.44 -5.42 -2.57
C ASP A 84 6.23 -4.19 -3.04
N ALA A 85 7.42 -4.41 -3.61
CA ALA A 85 8.27 -3.36 -4.15
C ALA A 85 7.54 -2.51 -5.20
N LYS A 86 6.83 -3.16 -6.13
CA LYS A 86 6.04 -2.47 -7.16
C LYS A 86 4.88 -1.69 -6.58
N PHE A 87 4.16 -2.26 -5.61
CA PHE A 87 3.05 -1.59 -4.95
C PHE A 87 3.51 -0.33 -4.20
N ILE A 88 4.57 -0.45 -3.40
CA ILE A 88 5.13 0.68 -2.64
C ILE A 88 5.60 1.77 -3.59
N ALA A 89 6.27 1.40 -4.70
CA ALA A 89 6.69 2.36 -5.71
C ALA A 89 5.50 3.07 -6.37
N ALA A 90 4.43 2.36 -6.71
CA ALA A 90 3.23 2.95 -7.30
C ALA A 90 2.46 3.85 -6.31
N ALA A 91 2.50 3.53 -5.01
CA ALA A 91 1.89 4.34 -3.96
C ALA A 91 2.72 5.60 -3.61
N ALA A 92 4.03 5.57 -3.83
CA ALA A 92 4.95 6.62 -3.37
C ALA A 92 4.63 8.05 -3.83
N PRO A 93 4.15 8.30 -5.06
CA PRO A 93 3.75 9.65 -5.48
C PRO A 93 2.60 10.25 -4.66
N MET A 94 1.76 9.40 -4.04
CA MET A 94 0.64 9.82 -3.18
C MET A 94 1.09 10.16 -1.75
N ILE A 95 2.39 10.07 -1.44
CA ILE A 95 2.94 10.29 -0.10
C ILE A 95 3.81 11.55 -0.08
N GLY A 96 3.56 12.43 0.89
CA GLY A 96 4.39 13.61 1.14
C GLY A 96 5.71 13.24 1.83
N THR A 97 6.84 13.68 1.29
CA THR A 97 8.17 13.41 1.88
C THR A 97 8.36 14.00 3.27
N ALA A 98 7.62 15.05 3.65
CA ALA A 98 7.66 15.59 5.01
C ALA A 98 6.87 14.72 6.01
N ASP A 99 6.07 13.78 5.51
CA ASP A 99 5.16 12.99 6.33
C ASP A 99 5.73 11.61 6.69
N ILE A 100 6.99 11.34 6.36
CA ILE A 100 7.65 10.07 6.68
C ILE A 100 7.58 9.77 8.18
N ARG A 101 7.66 10.79 9.05
CA ARG A 101 7.50 10.65 10.50
C ARG A 101 6.09 10.19 10.92
N LEU A 102 5.06 10.49 10.12
CA LEU A 102 3.69 10.00 10.30
C LEU A 102 3.51 8.62 9.64
N LEU A 103 4.10 8.40 8.46
CA LEU A 103 3.97 7.16 7.69
C LEU A 103 4.58 5.96 8.41
N ILE A 104 5.77 6.10 9.00
CA ILE A 104 6.49 5.01 9.68
C ILE A 104 5.66 4.35 10.80
N PRO A 105 5.11 5.09 11.79
CA PRO A 105 4.29 4.47 12.82
C PRO A 105 2.99 3.87 12.27
N ILE A 106 2.39 4.46 11.22
CA ILE A 106 1.22 3.89 10.55
C ILE A 106 1.57 2.56 9.89
N LEU A 107 2.72 2.47 9.21
CA LEU A 107 3.21 1.24 8.62
C LEU A 107 3.43 0.17 9.70
N ALA A 108 4.11 0.52 10.79
CA ALA A 108 4.39 -0.40 11.88
C ALA A 108 3.08 -0.93 12.50
N ALA A 109 2.13 -0.03 12.80
CA ALA A 109 0.82 -0.38 13.30
C ALA A 109 0.03 -1.26 12.30
N SER A 110 0.08 -0.95 11.01
CA SER A 110 -0.59 -1.72 9.96
C SER A 110 -0.02 -3.12 9.83
N VAL A 111 1.30 -3.28 9.91
CA VAL A 111 1.96 -4.61 9.90
C VAL A 111 1.55 -5.42 11.12
N LEU A 112 1.61 -4.84 12.32
CA LEU A 112 1.24 -5.52 13.56
C LEU A 112 -0.24 -5.92 13.56
N ALA A 113 -1.12 -4.98 13.20
CA ALA A 113 -2.55 -5.23 13.10
C ALA A 113 -2.86 -6.27 12.03
N GLY A 114 -2.29 -6.13 10.84
CA GLY A 114 -2.51 -7.07 9.73
C GLY A 114 -2.06 -8.48 10.09
N TYR A 115 -0.90 -8.59 10.73
CA TYR A 115 -0.39 -9.88 11.23
C TYR A 115 -1.30 -10.47 12.30
N ALA A 116 -1.68 -9.69 13.31
CA ALA A 116 -2.58 -10.14 14.37
C ALA A 116 -3.94 -10.59 13.82
N THR A 117 -4.56 -9.77 12.97
CA THR A 117 -5.85 -10.07 12.33
C THR A 117 -5.77 -11.32 11.48
N HIS A 118 -4.74 -11.47 10.64
CA HIS A 118 -4.55 -12.68 9.83
C HIS A 118 -4.38 -13.92 10.69
N ARG A 119 -3.55 -13.86 11.74
CA ARG A 119 -3.32 -15.01 12.64
C ARG A 119 -4.56 -15.37 13.43
N ILE A 120 -5.32 -14.40 13.93
CA ILE A 120 -6.59 -14.67 14.62
C ILE A 120 -7.59 -15.29 13.64
N ALA A 121 -7.75 -14.73 12.44
CA ALA A 121 -8.66 -15.26 11.43
C ALA A 121 -8.32 -16.70 11.04
N LYS A 122 -7.03 -17.00 10.86
CA LYS A 122 -6.54 -18.34 10.54
C LYS A 122 -6.88 -19.40 11.61
N HIS A 123 -6.78 -19.04 12.89
CA HIS A 123 -6.99 -19.97 14.02
C HIS A 123 -8.41 -19.96 14.58
N THR A 124 -9.35 -19.28 13.90
CA THR A 124 -10.76 -19.23 14.28
C THR A 124 -11.63 -19.74 13.13
N LYS A 125 -12.94 -19.87 13.38
CA LYS A 125 -13.93 -20.27 12.37
C LYS A 125 -14.06 -19.29 11.19
N ILE A 126 -13.40 -18.12 11.25
CA ILE A 126 -13.35 -17.17 10.14
C ILE A 126 -12.65 -17.81 8.93
N ARG A 127 -11.66 -18.70 9.15
CA ARG A 127 -11.00 -19.46 8.08
C ARG A 127 -12.01 -20.21 7.19
N ASP A 128 -13.10 -20.70 7.77
CA ASP A 128 -14.12 -21.50 7.07
C ASP A 128 -14.90 -20.67 6.03
N LEU A 129 -14.88 -19.33 6.13
CA LEU A 129 -15.49 -18.44 5.14
C LEU A 129 -14.68 -18.38 3.83
N ALA A 130 -13.39 -18.74 3.90
CA ALA A 130 -12.48 -18.66 2.77
C ALA A 130 -11.47 -19.83 2.77
N PRO A 131 -11.94 -21.09 2.72
CA PRO A 131 -11.10 -22.26 2.96
C PRO A 131 -10.01 -22.48 1.91
N HIS A 132 -10.17 -21.87 0.73
CA HIS A 132 -9.29 -22.01 -0.43
C HIS A 132 -8.19 -20.95 -0.52
N TRP A 133 -8.09 -20.03 0.46
CA TRP A 133 -7.03 -19.01 0.44
C TRP A 133 -5.66 -19.61 0.75
N GLU A 134 -4.69 -19.30 -0.10
CA GLU A 134 -3.32 -19.78 -0.01
C GLU A 134 -2.60 -19.30 1.27
N SER A 135 -2.94 -18.10 1.76
CA SER A 135 -2.28 -17.52 2.93
C SER A 135 -2.53 -18.31 4.23
N TRP A 136 -3.51 -19.21 4.27
CA TRP A 136 -3.74 -20.09 5.41
C TRP A 136 -2.67 -21.18 5.52
N ASP A 137 -2.20 -21.71 4.40
CA ASP A 137 -1.38 -22.93 4.38
C ASP A 137 0.13 -22.61 4.29
N GLN A 138 0.51 -21.35 4.15
CA GLN A 138 1.90 -20.88 4.04
C GLN A 138 2.60 -20.71 5.40
N GLU A 139 2.40 -21.66 6.31
CA GLU A 139 2.84 -21.59 7.71
C GLU A 139 4.28 -21.12 7.89
N ASN A 140 4.41 -19.92 8.43
CA ASN A 140 5.66 -19.27 8.87
C ASN A 140 6.71 -19.01 7.78
N LYS A 141 6.36 -19.20 6.50
CA LYS A 141 7.29 -18.95 5.39
C LYS A 141 7.13 -17.55 4.81
N ARG A 142 5.89 -17.11 4.60
CA ARG A 142 5.58 -15.83 3.96
C ARG A 142 4.30 -15.25 4.54
N PHE A 143 4.31 -13.95 4.78
CA PHE A 143 3.14 -13.20 5.22
C PHE A 143 2.65 -12.33 4.06
N PRO A 144 1.34 -12.29 3.76
CA PRO A 144 0.78 -11.44 2.71
C PRO A 144 0.93 -9.95 3.06
N MET A 145 2.03 -9.34 2.60
CA MET A 145 2.40 -7.95 2.87
C MET A 145 1.53 -6.92 2.11
N GLY A 146 0.85 -7.32 1.04
CA GLY A 146 -0.11 -6.48 0.34
C GLY A 146 -1.25 -6.01 1.25
N PHE A 147 -1.66 -6.82 2.23
CA PHE A 147 -2.67 -6.44 3.21
C PHE A 147 -2.23 -5.24 4.08
N PRO A 148 -1.13 -5.31 4.86
CA PRO A 148 -0.66 -4.17 5.64
C PRO A 148 -0.16 -3.00 4.80
N LEU A 149 0.38 -3.23 3.60
CA LEU A 149 0.79 -2.13 2.72
C LEU A 149 -0.41 -1.33 2.20
N GLY A 150 -1.49 -2.01 1.82
CA GLY A 150 -2.76 -1.37 1.47
C GLY A 150 -3.35 -0.58 2.65
N MET A 151 -3.39 -1.18 3.85
CA MET A 151 -3.82 -0.48 5.06
C MET A 151 -2.97 0.76 5.35
N THR A 152 -1.65 0.66 5.19
CA THR A 152 -0.72 1.78 5.42
C THR A 152 -1.05 2.96 4.52
N LEU A 153 -1.22 2.73 3.22
CA LEU A 153 -1.54 3.79 2.27
C LEU A 153 -2.87 4.45 2.62
N VAL A 154 -3.92 3.65 2.87
CA VAL A 154 -5.26 4.17 3.18
C VAL A 154 -5.25 4.94 4.50
N PHE A 155 -4.69 4.37 5.58
CA PHE A 155 -4.66 5.02 6.88
C PHE A 155 -3.78 6.25 6.91
N TYR A 156 -2.68 6.27 6.15
CA TYR A 156 -1.90 7.48 5.96
C TYR A 156 -2.73 8.59 5.32
N LEU A 157 -3.42 8.31 4.21
CA LEU A 157 -4.25 9.31 3.53
C LEU A 157 -5.40 9.78 4.42
N VAL A 158 -6.07 8.87 5.15
CA VAL A 158 -7.12 9.22 6.12
C VAL A 158 -6.55 10.10 7.23
N ALA A 159 -5.39 9.74 7.80
CA ALA A 159 -4.75 10.55 8.83
C ALA A 159 -4.41 11.96 8.33
N VAL A 160 -3.93 12.08 7.09
CA VAL A 160 -3.69 13.41 6.47
C VAL A 160 -4.99 14.20 6.32
N VAL A 161 -6.09 13.56 5.88
CA VAL A 161 -7.40 14.23 5.76
C VAL A 161 -7.96 14.69 7.10
N VAL A 162 -7.77 13.92 8.17
CA VAL A 162 -8.34 14.20 9.48
C VAL A 162 -7.50 15.18 10.29
N LEU A 163 -6.18 15.15 10.14
CA LEU A 163 -5.24 15.92 10.98
C LEU A 163 -4.79 17.25 10.36
N ARG A 164 -5.19 17.57 9.13
CA ARG A 164 -4.79 18.79 8.40
C ARG A 164 -5.99 19.45 7.73
#